data_AF-A0AB35X6B5-F1
#
_entry.id   AF-A0AB35X6B5-F1
#
_cell.length_a   1.000
_cell.length_b   1.000
_cell.length_c   1.000
_cell.angle_alpha   90.00
_cell.angle_beta   90.00
_cell.angle_gamma   90.00
#
_symmetry.space_group_name_H-M   'P 1'
#
loop_
_entity.id
_entity.type
_entity.pdbx_description
1 polymer ?
#
loop_
_entity_poly.entity_id
_entity_poly.type
_entity_poly.pdbx_seq_one_letter_code
_entity_poly.pdbx_strand_id
1 'polypeptide(L)'
;MRQIIDTLAQLQRLRDKSVKDMTVQLARQKQVTVGFDNNIKALGFLIQKTGADTQAPSPESLKNVAGYKGTLRRVIAWQEQEKTLAKIKEGRIQQGLVEAACQEKVVAMTLDGQRQALEDEQALKDQKAVDEIAGQCWLRQKTLGLL
;
A
#
# COMPACT_ATOMS: atom_id res chain seq x y z
N MET A 1 -2.10 -22.40 22.83
CA MET A 1 -1.20 -21.32 22.40
C MET A 1 -0.68 -21.48 20.98
N ARG A 2 -0.04 -22.61 20.63
CA ARG A 2 0.53 -22.81 19.28
C ARG A 2 -0.47 -22.57 18.12
N GLN A 3 -1.69 -23.13 18.22
CA GLN A 3 -2.76 -22.91 17.24
C GLN A 3 -3.21 -21.43 17.11
N ILE A 4 -3.14 -20.64 18.17
CA ILE A 4 -3.49 -19.20 18.14
C ILE A 4 -2.40 -18.42 17.40
N ILE A 5 -1.14 -18.73 17.65
CA ILE A 5 0.00 -18.14 16.94
C ILE A 5 -0.06 -18.51 15.45
N ASP A 6 -0.39 -19.76 15.12
CA ASP A 6 -0.50 -20.21 13.73
C ASP A 6 -1.63 -19.51 12.97
N THR A 7 -2.79 -19.33 13.62
CA THR A 7 -3.93 -18.60 13.02
C THR A 7 -3.64 -17.11 12.87
N LEU A 8 -3.00 -16.47 13.85
CA LEU A 8 -2.55 -15.08 13.76
C LEU A 8 -1.48 -14.89 12.67
N ALA A 9 -0.55 -15.82 12.51
CA ALA A 9 0.44 -15.80 11.44
C ALA A 9 -0.20 -15.99 10.05
N GLN A 10 -1.26 -16.80 9.94
CA GLN A 10 -2.04 -16.89 8.71
C GLN A 10 -2.79 -15.57 8.43
N LEU A 11 -3.41 -14.97 9.45
CA LEU A 11 -4.11 -13.70 9.31
C LEU A 11 -3.14 -12.58 8.89
N GLN A 12 -1.95 -12.51 9.49
CA GLN A 12 -0.92 -11.54 9.14
C GLN A 12 -0.56 -11.64 7.66
N ARG A 13 -0.35 -12.86 7.14
CA ARG A 13 -0.06 -13.09 5.71
C ARG A 13 -1.17 -12.60 4.80
N LEU A 14 -2.44 -12.80 5.18
CA LEU A 14 -3.58 -12.29 4.42
C LEU A 14 -3.64 -10.76 4.43
N ARG A 15 -3.34 -10.13 5.57
CA ARG A 15 -3.33 -8.66 5.70
C ARG A 15 -2.18 -8.03 4.93
N ASP A 16 -0.96 -8.58 5.04
CA ASP A 16 0.20 -8.16 4.26
C ASP A 16 -0.07 -8.24 2.75
N LYS A 17 -0.69 -9.34 2.28
CA LYS A 17 -1.12 -9.46 0.89
C LYS A 17 -2.10 -8.35 0.50
N SER A 18 -3.09 -8.05 1.34
CA SER A 18 -4.06 -6.96 1.08
C SER A 18 -3.36 -5.61 0.94
N VAL A 19 -2.39 -5.30 1.80
CA VAL A 19 -1.59 -4.06 1.73
C VAL A 19 -0.81 -3.99 0.41
N LYS A 20 -0.17 -5.09 0.00
CA LYS A 20 0.57 -5.19 -1.26
C LYS A 20 -0.33 -5.00 -2.47
N ASP A 21 -1.48 -5.67 -2.50
CA ASP A 21 -2.45 -5.57 -3.60
C ASP A 21 -2.97 -4.11 -3.73
N MET A 22 -3.29 -3.46 -2.62
CA MET A 22 -3.72 -2.05 -2.63
C MET A 22 -2.60 -1.08 -3.02
N THR A 23 -1.36 -1.37 -2.64
CA THR A 23 -0.18 -0.59 -3.07
C THR A 23 -0.01 -0.65 -4.59
N VAL A 24 -0.16 -1.84 -5.18
CA VAL A 24 -0.13 -2.02 -6.63
C VAL A 24 -1.28 -1.28 -7.31
N GLN A 25 -2.50 -1.36 -6.75
CA GLN A 25 -3.65 -0.62 -7.28
C GLN A 25 -3.42 0.89 -7.24
N LEU A 26 -2.84 1.42 -6.15
CA LEU A 26 -2.50 2.83 -6.02
C LEU A 26 -1.48 3.27 -7.08
N ALA A 27 -0.43 2.48 -7.28
CA ALA A 27 0.59 2.76 -8.30
C ALA A 27 -0.02 2.79 -9.72
N ARG A 28 -0.89 1.82 -10.04
CA ARG A 28 -1.63 1.79 -11.30
C ARG A 28 -2.52 3.02 -11.48
N GLN A 29 -3.24 3.43 -10.43
CA GLN A 29 -4.10 4.60 -10.50
C GLN A 29 -3.30 5.90 -10.68
N LYS A 30 -2.14 6.05 -10.02
CA LYS A 30 -1.23 7.18 -10.25
C LYS A 30 -0.75 7.25 -11.70
N GLN A 31 -0.45 6.10 -12.31
CA GLN A 31 -0.05 6.05 -13.71
C GLN A 31 -1.16 6.54 -14.65
N VAL A 32 -2.42 6.24 -14.35
CA VAL A 32 -3.57 6.76 -15.10
C VAL A 32 -3.64 8.28 -15.00
N THR A 33 -3.47 8.86 -13.80
CA THR A 33 -3.44 10.32 -13.60
C THR A 33 -2.32 10.97 -14.43
N VAL A 34 -1.12 10.39 -14.45
CA VAL A 34 0.01 10.85 -15.28
C VAL A 34 -0.32 10.74 -16.78
N GLY A 35 -1.03 9.69 -17.19
CA GLY A 35 -1.51 9.52 -18.57
C GLY A 35 -2.38 10.70 -19.02
N PHE A 36 -3.33 11.13 -18.18
CA PHE A 36 -4.15 12.31 -18.46
C PHE A 36 -3.31 13.59 -18.58
N ASP A 37 -2.35 13.81 -17.68
CA ASP A 37 -1.43 14.96 -17.74
C ASP A 37 -0.64 15.01 -19.06
N ASN A 38 -0.15 13.86 -19.50
CA ASN A 38 0.59 13.76 -20.76
C ASN A 38 -0.32 14.02 -21.98
N ASN A 39 -1.53 13.47 -21.97
CA ASN A 39 -2.50 13.69 -23.04
C ASN A 39 -2.91 15.16 -23.16
N ILE A 40 -3.19 15.83 -22.04
CA ILE A 40 -3.54 17.25 -22.01
C ILE A 40 -2.40 18.09 -22.61
N LYS A 41 -1.14 17.82 -22.23
CA LYS A 41 0.03 18.49 -22.80
C LYS A 41 0.14 18.26 -24.30
N ALA A 42 0.01 17.01 -24.75
CA ALA A 42 0.11 16.65 -26.17
C ALA A 42 -0.99 17.34 -27.01
N LEU A 43 -2.23 17.34 -26.52
CA LEU A 43 -3.35 18.05 -27.16
C LEU A 43 -3.09 19.57 -27.18
N GLY A 44 -2.51 20.13 -26.12
CA GLY A 44 -2.08 21.53 -26.09
C GLY A 44 -1.06 21.86 -27.18
N PHE A 45 -0.03 21.02 -27.34
CA PHE A 45 0.95 21.16 -28.43
C PHE A 45 0.32 21.03 -29.82
N LEU A 46 -0.64 20.11 -29.99
CA LEU A 46 -1.37 19.96 -31.25
C LEU A 46 -2.16 21.23 -31.60
N ILE A 47 -2.81 21.87 -30.63
CA ILE A 47 -3.50 23.15 -30.85
C ILE A 47 -2.51 24.23 -31.32
N GLN A 48 -1.32 24.29 -30.72
CA GLN A 48 -0.29 25.28 -31.07
C GLN A 48 0.25 25.05 -32.48
N LYS A 49 0.48 23.79 -32.87
CA LYS A 49 0.99 23.42 -34.20
C LYS A 49 -0.08 23.48 -35.29
N THR A 50 -1.36 23.43 -34.94
CA THR A 50 -2.42 23.55 -35.94
C THR A 50 -2.48 25.00 -36.44
N GLY A 51 -2.05 25.25 -37.66
CA GLY A 51 -2.16 26.53 -38.37
C GLY A 51 -2.53 26.30 -39.83
N ALA A 52 -2.94 27.35 -40.53
CA ALA A 52 -3.07 27.27 -41.98
C ALA A 52 -1.68 27.53 -42.59
N ASP A 53 -1.02 26.46 -43.05
CA ASP A 53 0.40 26.44 -43.47
C ASP A 53 0.67 27.14 -44.84
N THR A 54 -0.25 27.96 -45.31
CA THR A 54 -0.21 28.54 -46.67
C THR A 54 -0.16 30.07 -46.63
N GLN A 55 0.68 30.67 -47.48
CA GLN A 55 0.84 32.13 -47.60
C GLN A 55 -0.48 32.89 -47.91
N ALA A 56 -1.49 32.22 -48.47
CA ALA A 56 -2.84 32.74 -48.65
C ALA A 56 -3.87 31.63 -48.31
N PRO A 57 -4.27 31.48 -47.03
CA PRO A 57 -5.20 30.44 -46.63
C PRO A 57 -6.62 30.74 -47.13
N SER A 58 -7.30 29.73 -47.69
CA SER A 58 -8.69 29.89 -48.11
C SER A 58 -9.62 30.05 -46.89
N PRO A 59 -10.79 30.72 -47.04
CA PRO A 59 -11.78 30.83 -45.98
C PRO A 59 -12.22 29.47 -45.40
N GLU A 60 -12.32 28.45 -46.24
CA GLU A 60 -12.65 27.08 -45.85
C GLU A 60 -11.54 26.45 -45.01
N SER A 61 -10.28 26.66 -45.39
CA SER A 61 -9.11 26.20 -44.62
C SER A 61 -9.09 26.82 -43.21
N LEU A 62 -9.35 28.13 -43.12
CA LEU A 62 -9.47 28.82 -41.83
C LEU A 62 -10.63 28.28 -40.99
N LYS A 63 -11.81 28.06 -41.59
CA LYS A 63 -12.98 27.47 -40.91
C LYS A 63 -12.67 26.07 -40.36
N ASN A 64 -11.97 25.24 -41.14
CA ASN A 64 -11.57 23.89 -40.73
C ASN A 64 -10.59 23.93 -39.56
N VAL A 65 -9.55 24.77 -39.63
CA VAL A 65 -8.58 24.94 -38.54
C VAL A 65 -9.27 25.43 -37.25
N ALA A 66 -10.18 26.40 -37.36
CA ALA A 66 -10.95 26.90 -36.22
C ALA A 66 -11.84 25.80 -35.60
N GLY A 67 -12.57 25.04 -36.42
CA GLY A 67 -13.42 23.94 -35.98
C GLY A 67 -12.63 22.81 -35.31
N TYR A 68 -11.48 22.46 -35.87
CA TYR A 68 -10.58 21.45 -35.28
C TYR A 68 -10.01 21.90 -33.94
N LYS A 69 -9.50 23.14 -33.84
CA LYS A 69 -9.05 23.72 -32.55
C LYS A 69 -10.17 23.76 -31.51
N GLY A 70 -11.38 24.13 -31.91
CA GLY A 70 -12.55 24.10 -31.02
C GLY A 70 -12.84 22.70 -30.49
N THR A 71 -12.70 21.67 -31.33
CA THR A 71 -12.86 20.27 -30.91
C THR A 71 -11.74 19.82 -29.97
N LEU A 72 -10.48 20.13 -30.27
CA LEU A 72 -9.36 19.83 -29.36
C LEU A 72 -9.53 20.47 -27.98
N ARG A 73 -9.99 21.73 -27.92
CA ARG A 73 -10.29 22.41 -26.63
C ARG A 73 -11.36 21.68 -25.82
N ARG A 74 -12.42 21.17 -26.47
CA ARG A 74 -13.45 20.35 -25.81
C ARG A 74 -12.88 19.04 -25.27
N VAL A 75 -12.02 18.38 -26.05
CA VAL A 75 -11.36 17.13 -25.61
C VAL A 75 -10.45 17.39 -24.42
N ILE A 76 -9.69 18.50 -24.41
CA ILE A 76 -8.87 18.89 -23.25
C ILE A 76 -9.73 19.11 -22.00
N ALA A 77 -10.83 19.85 -22.13
CA ALA A 77 -11.75 20.08 -21.01
C ALA A 77 -12.29 18.75 -20.44
N TRP A 78 -12.62 17.79 -21.32
CA TRP A 78 -13.04 16.45 -20.91
C TRP A 78 -11.90 15.68 -20.21
N GLN A 79 -10.67 15.73 -20.73
CA GLN A 79 -9.51 15.07 -20.10
C GLN A 79 -9.21 15.64 -18.70
N GLU A 80 -9.38 16.95 -18.49
CA GLU A 80 -9.23 17.56 -17.15
C GLU A 80 -10.32 17.10 -16.18
N GLN A 81 -11.55 16.91 -16.66
CA GLN A 81 -12.62 16.34 -15.86
C GLN A 81 -12.31 14.89 -15.48
N GLU A 82 -11.90 14.05 -16.43
CA GLU A 82 -11.53 12.65 -16.18
C GLU A 82 -10.33 12.53 -15.24
N LYS A 83 -9.33 13.41 -15.38
CA LYS A 83 -8.20 13.51 -14.44
C LYS A 83 -8.67 13.84 -13.02
N THR A 84 -9.66 14.73 -12.88
CA THR A 84 -10.23 15.07 -11.57
C THR A 84 -10.93 13.85 -10.94
N LEU A 85 -11.70 13.10 -11.72
CA LEU A 85 -12.32 11.84 -11.27
C LEU A 85 -11.26 10.79 -10.89
N ALA A 86 -10.19 10.68 -11.68
CA ALA A 86 -9.07 9.77 -11.41
C ALA A 86 -8.36 10.12 -10.09
N LYS A 87 -8.19 11.41 -9.76
CA LYS A 87 -7.64 11.87 -8.49
C LYS A 87 -8.55 11.56 -7.30
N ILE A 88 -9.87 11.73 -7.45
CA ILE A 88 -10.83 11.33 -6.41
C ILE A 88 -10.71 9.83 -6.12
N LYS A 89 -10.63 9.01 -7.17
CA LYS A 89 -10.43 7.56 -7.04
C LYS A 89 -9.09 7.23 -6.39
N GLU A 90 -8.01 7.93 -6.76
CA GLU A 90 -6.71 7.79 -6.11
C GLU A 90 -6.80 8.04 -4.61
N GLY A 91 -7.46 9.13 -4.18
CA GLY A 91 -7.68 9.44 -2.77
C GLY A 91 -8.41 8.33 -2.00
N ARG A 92 -9.44 7.73 -2.61
CA ARG A 92 -10.15 6.58 -2.00
C ARG A 92 -9.25 5.35 -1.85
N ILE A 93 -8.41 5.06 -2.85
CA ILE A 93 -7.46 3.93 -2.77
C ILE A 93 -6.41 4.21 -1.69
N GLN A 94 -5.92 5.44 -1.57
CA GLN A 94 -4.97 5.84 -0.53
C GLN A 94 -5.56 5.67 0.88
N GLN A 95 -6.80 6.12 1.09
CA GLN A 95 -7.50 5.93 2.38
C GLN A 95 -7.62 4.45 2.73
N GLY A 96 -8.08 3.63 1.78
CA GLY A 96 -8.18 2.19 2.00
C GLY A 96 -6.81 1.54 2.25
N LEU A 97 -5.73 2.01 1.63
CA LEU A 97 -4.38 1.48 1.86
C LEU A 97 -3.92 1.76 3.29
N VAL A 98 -4.21 2.97 3.82
CA VAL A 98 -3.90 3.33 5.21
C VAL A 98 -4.70 2.44 6.17
N GLU A 99 -5.98 2.21 5.91
CA GLU A 99 -6.81 1.32 6.72
C GLU A 99 -6.26 -0.12 6.70
N ALA A 100 -5.91 -0.65 5.53
CA ALA A 100 -5.34 -1.98 5.40
C ALA A 100 -3.98 -2.10 6.13
N ALA A 101 -3.13 -1.09 6.04
CA ALA A 101 -1.85 -1.05 6.73
C ALA A 101 -2.01 -0.98 8.25
N CYS A 102 -3.00 -0.22 8.74
CA CYS A 102 -3.34 -0.18 10.16
C CYS A 102 -3.78 -1.57 10.66
N GLN A 103 -4.68 -2.23 9.91
CA GLN A 103 -5.15 -3.58 10.25
C GLN A 103 -4.03 -4.62 10.24
N GLU A 104 -3.12 -4.56 9.24
CA GLU A 104 -1.94 -5.43 9.20
C GLU A 104 -1.08 -5.24 10.45
N LYS A 105 -0.78 -3.98 10.80
CA LYS A 105 0.05 -3.65 11.96
C LYS A 105 -0.55 -4.12 13.28
N VAL A 106 -1.86 -4.00 13.46
CA VAL A 106 -2.55 -4.52 14.66
C VAL A 106 -2.35 -6.02 14.79
N VAL A 107 -2.48 -6.77 13.69
CA VAL A 107 -2.30 -8.23 13.70
C VAL A 107 -0.84 -8.59 13.97
N ALA A 108 0.12 -7.88 13.36
CA ALA A 108 1.55 -8.08 13.58
C ALA A 108 1.91 -7.89 15.06
N MET A 109 1.49 -6.77 15.66
CA MET A 109 1.75 -6.49 17.08
C MET A 109 1.10 -7.52 18.01
N THR A 110 -0.11 -7.98 17.68
CA THR A 110 -0.81 -9.01 18.46
C THR A 110 -0.08 -10.36 18.38
N LEU A 111 0.39 -10.74 17.19
CA LEU A 111 1.17 -11.96 16.98
C LEU A 111 2.49 -11.93 17.77
N ASP A 112 3.21 -10.81 17.73
CA ASP A 112 4.46 -10.66 18.46
C ASP A 112 4.24 -10.73 19.98
N GLY A 113 3.18 -10.10 20.49
CA GLY A 113 2.81 -10.22 21.90
C GLY A 113 2.48 -11.66 22.33
N GLN A 114 1.81 -12.44 21.47
CA GLN A 114 1.52 -13.85 21.74
C GLN A 114 2.76 -14.73 21.71
N ARG A 115 3.72 -14.42 20.83
CA ARG A 115 5.01 -15.12 20.79
C ARG A 115 5.82 -14.85 22.06
N GLN A 116 5.90 -13.59 22.47
CA GLN A 116 6.59 -13.21 23.70
C GLN A 116 5.98 -13.92 24.92
N ALA A 117 4.65 -13.92 25.05
CA ALA A 117 3.98 -14.58 26.16
C ALA A 117 4.28 -16.09 26.23
N LEU A 118 4.40 -16.75 25.06
CA LEU A 118 4.76 -18.17 25.00
C LEU A 118 6.23 -18.41 25.40
N GLU A 119 7.13 -17.53 24.97
CA GLU A 119 8.55 -17.59 25.33
C GLU A 119 8.74 -17.38 26.83
N ASP A 120 8.04 -16.41 27.42
CA ASP A 120 8.08 -16.12 28.86
C ASP A 120 7.54 -17.31 29.67
N GLU A 121 6.46 -17.94 29.23
CA GLU A 121 5.93 -19.14 29.89
C GLU A 121 6.92 -20.30 29.85
N GLN A 122 7.61 -20.48 28.73
CA GLN A 122 8.63 -21.50 28.59
C GLN A 122 9.84 -21.21 29.49
N ALA A 123 10.32 -19.97 29.51
CA ALA A 123 11.41 -19.54 30.37
C ALA A 123 11.09 -19.75 31.86
N LEU A 124 9.86 -19.46 32.28
CA LEU A 124 9.41 -19.71 33.66
C LEU A 124 9.38 -21.20 34.00
N LYS A 125 9.00 -22.07 33.06
CA LYS A 125 9.02 -23.54 33.27
C LYS A 125 10.45 -24.05 33.38
N ASP A 126 11.33 -23.59 32.49
CA ASP A 126 12.73 -23.98 32.47
C ASP A 126 13.44 -23.52 33.75
N GLN A 127 13.19 -22.28 34.21
CA GLN A 127 13.72 -21.78 35.47
C GLN A 127 13.25 -22.61 36.67
N LYS A 128 11.95 -22.92 36.76
CA LYS A 128 11.42 -23.77 37.83
C LYS A 128 12.08 -25.15 37.87
N ALA A 129 12.31 -25.76 36.71
CA ALA A 129 12.99 -27.05 36.62
C ALA A 129 14.44 -26.98 37.10
N VAL A 130 15.16 -25.91 36.72
CA VAL A 130 16.54 -25.66 37.20
C VAL A 130 16.57 -25.43 38.71
N ASP A 131 15.65 -24.63 39.23
CA ASP A 131 15.55 -24.33 40.67
C ASP A 131 15.24 -25.59 41.49
N GLU A 132 14.37 -26.47 40.97
CA GLU A 132 14.06 -27.76 41.60
C GLU A 132 15.30 -28.67 41.67
N ILE A 133 16.05 -28.78 40.57
CA ILE A 133 17.30 -29.56 40.53
C ILE A 133 18.32 -28.98 41.51
N ALA A 134 18.50 -27.65 41.52
CA ALA A 134 19.42 -26.97 42.44
C ALA A 134 19.03 -27.23 43.90
N GLY A 135 17.74 -27.14 44.23
CA GLY A 135 17.21 -27.46 45.56
C GLY A 135 17.50 -28.90 45.98
N GLN A 136 17.27 -29.87 45.09
CA GLN A 136 17.58 -31.29 45.35
C GLN A 136 19.08 -31.55 45.54
N CYS A 137 19.94 -30.88 44.76
CA CYS A 137 21.39 -30.97 44.92
C CYS A 137 21.85 -30.41 46.27
N TRP A 138 21.34 -29.24 46.66
CA TRP A 138 21.62 -28.64 47.96
C TRP A 138 21.18 -29.53 49.11
N LEU A 139 19.98 -30.11 49.03
CA LEU A 139 19.46 -31.03 50.05
C LEU A 139 20.36 -32.25 50.22
N ARG A 140 20.77 -32.86 49.09
CA ARG A 140 21.68 -34.02 49.09
C ARG A 140 23.01 -33.70 49.74
N GLN A 141 23.61 -32.56 49.40
CA GLN A 141 24.89 -32.13 49.95
C GLN A 141 24.80 -31.90 51.47
N LYS A 142 23.70 -31.30 51.94
CA LYS A 142 23.43 -31.12 53.37
C LYS A 142 23.24 -32.45 54.11
N THR A 143 22.53 -33.41 53.53
CA THR A 143 22.36 -34.75 54.16
C THR A 143 23.63 -35.58 54.19
N LEU A 144 24.55 -35.38 53.24
CA LEU A 144 25.84 -36.09 53.18
C LEU A 144 26.92 -35.45 54.06
N GLY A 145 26.63 -34.33 54.74
CA GLY A 145 27.59 -33.63 55.61
C GLY A 145 28.80 -33.07 54.86
N LEU A 146 28.66 -32.82 53.55
CA LEU A 146 29.73 -32.30 52.69
C LEU A 146 29.86 -30.76 52.73
N LEU A 147 29.06 -30.10 53.58
CA LEU A 147 29.10 -28.71 54.02
C LEU A 147 28.56 -28.65 55.44
#